data_AF-A0A838RYN8-F1
#
_entry.id   AF-A0A838RYN8-F1
#
_cell.length_a   1.000
_cell.length_b   1.000
_cell.length_c   1.000
_cell.angle_alpha   90.00
_cell.angle_beta   90.00
_cell.angle_gamma   90.00
#
_symmetry.space_group_name_H-M   'P 1'
#
loop_
_entity.id
_entity.type
_entity.pdbx_description
1 polymer ?
#
loop_
_entity_poly.entity_id
_entity_poly.type
_entity_poly.pdbx_seq_one_letter_code
_entity_poly.pdbx_strand_id
1 'polypeptide(L)'
;RLDPKLRKLDIPKRPYATDWLNLLGDLLHRRRDEATAVLDELVLKARTLADAFQDEYPEVTAILENEGSQQSPVWRIAEALTLLQGRGSTQKSLVELFDSGLMTGRPHGLATKRSVIRAIGGSGRKKRDVRSLVFNDAVLDHLVHLHVLLSGKKVEYRPLAFGEFLDRLCERYGFCVDVAPPGLTVSNDLLQANRAVLERRLRDLGLLVGVNVRRL
;
A
#
# COMPACT_ATOMS: atom_id res chain seq x y z
N ARG A 1 24.42 6.93 -14.41
CA ARG A 1 25.23 6.95 -13.15
C ARG A 1 24.55 7.99 -12.28
N LEU A 2 23.96 7.67 -11.11
CA LEU A 2 23.11 8.61 -10.35
C LEU A 2 23.75 10.00 -10.24
N ASP A 3 23.01 11.04 -10.61
CA ASP A 3 23.50 12.42 -10.69
C ASP A 3 24.26 12.81 -9.40
N PRO A 4 25.54 13.23 -9.48
CA PRO A 4 26.33 13.60 -8.32
C PRO A 4 25.69 14.73 -7.50
N LYS A 5 24.80 15.55 -8.09
CA LYS A 5 24.02 16.56 -7.37
C LYS A 5 23.01 15.94 -6.40
N LEU A 6 22.35 14.84 -6.79
CA LEU A 6 21.38 14.14 -5.93
C LEU A 6 22.04 13.46 -4.73
N ARG A 7 23.29 12.98 -4.88
CA ARG A 7 24.05 12.41 -3.77
C ARG A 7 24.49 13.44 -2.73
N LYS A 8 24.64 14.70 -3.13
CA LYS A 8 25.05 15.81 -2.24
C LYS A 8 23.92 16.34 -1.36
N LEU A 9 22.67 15.98 -1.65
CA LEU A 9 21.50 16.45 -0.89
C LEU A 9 21.37 15.80 0.50
N ASP A 10 22.19 14.78 0.81
CA ASP A 10 22.26 14.06 2.11
C ASP A 10 20.91 13.87 2.82
N ILE A 11 19.88 13.48 2.06
CA ILE A 11 18.51 13.41 2.59
C ILE A 11 18.40 12.24 3.55
N PRO A 12 17.98 12.48 4.81
CA PRO A 12 17.84 11.42 5.79
C PRO A 12 16.76 10.42 5.34
N LYS A 13 17.16 9.15 5.24
CA LYS A 13 16.25 8.04 4.90
C LYS A 13 15.65 7.37 6.14
N ARG A 14 16.03 7.84 7.33
CA ARG A 14 15.69 7.29 8.65
C ARG A 14 15.53 8.44 9.65
N PRO A 15 14.64 8.34 10.65
CA PRO A 15 13.72 7.23 10.90
C PRO A 15 12.53 7.18 9.92
N TYR A 16 12.17 8.30 9.30
CA TYR A 16 11.11 8.40 8.30
C TYR A 16 11.69 8.82 6.95
N ALA A 17 11.30 8.12 5.87
CA ALA A 17 11.79 8.40 4.52
C ALA A 17 10.93 9.43 3.77
N THR A 18 10.17 10.28 4.48
CA THR A 18 9.23 11.24 3.90
C THR A 18 9.93 12.19 2.93
N ASP A 19 11.07 12.76 3.32
CA ASP A 19 11.81 13.70 2.48
C ASP A 19 12.41 13.02 1.25
N TRP A 20 12.80 11.75 1.40
CA TRP A 20 13.25 10.94 0.28
C TRP A 20 12.11 10.63 -0.71
N LEU A 21 10.92 10.28 -0.21
CA LEU A 21 9.74 10.05 -1.05
C LEU A 21 9.29 11.33 -1.75
N ASN A 22 9.30 12.46 -1.05
CA ASN A 22 9.00 13.77 -1.63
C ASN A 22 10.00 14.13 -2.72
N LEU A 23 11.30 13.89 -2.51
CA LEU A 23 12.32 14.08 -3.56
C LEU A 23 12.01 13.24 -4.81
N LEU A 24 11.65 11.96 -4.64
CA LEU A 24 11.29 11.10 -5.77
C LEU A 24 10.07 11.63 -6.53
N GLY A 25 9.06 12.13 -5.81
CA GLY A 25 7.90 12.79 -6.40
C GLY A 25 8.28 14.07 -7.15
N ASP A 26 9.14 14.90 -6.58
CA ASP A 26 9.62 16.13 -7.22
C ASP A 26 10.39 15.84 -8.51
N LEU A 27 11.22 14.79 -8.52
CA LEU A 27 11.94 14.34 -9.72
C LEU A 27 10.98 13.82 -10.79
N LEU A 28 9.98 13.00 -10.41
CA LEU A 28 9.00 12.47 -11.34
C LEU A 28 8.17 13.60 -12.00
N HIS A 29 7.82 14.63 -11.23
CA HIS A 29 7.02 15.77 -11.68
C HIS A 29 7.84 16.96 -12.20
N ARG A 30 9.15 16.80 -12.43
CA ARG A 30 10.03 17.86 -12.95
C ARG A 30 10.01 19.17 -12.16
N ARG A 31 9.84 19.09 -10.84
CA ARG A 31 9.79 20.27 -9.95
C ARG A 31 11.17 20.78 -9.53
N ARG A 32 12.22 20.15 -10.03
CA ARG A 32 13.62 20.40 -9.71
C ARG A 32 14.46 20.37 -10.97
N ASP A 33 15.52 21.16 -11.02
CA ASP A 33 16.40 21.25 -12.18
C ASP A 33 17.16 19.94 -12.42
N GLU A 34 17.47 19.18 -11.36
CA GLU A 34 18.12 17.87 -11.47
C GLU A 34 17.21 16.81 -12.11
N ALA A 35 15.89 17.02 -12.13
CA ALA A 35 14.95 16.08 -12.72
C ALA A 35 15.19 15.92 -14.23
N THR A 36 15.53 17.01 -14.92
CA THR A 36 15.73 17.01 -16.36
C THR A 36 16.85 16.05 -16.76
N ALA A 37 18.03 16.18 -16.14
CA ALA A 37 19.16 15.31 -16.43
C ALA A 37 18.86 13.82 -16.19
N VAL A 38 18.13 13.50 -15.11
CA VAL A 38 17.75 12.12 -14.79
C VAL A 38 16.72 11.56 -15.78
N LEU A 39 15.70 12.35 -16.11
CA LEU A 39 14.66 11.91 -17.03
C LEU A 39 15.19 11.79 -18.46
N ASP A 40 16.10 12.66 -18.88
CA ASP A 40 16.75 12.56 -20.19
C ASP A 40 17.64 11.31 -20.29
N GLU A 41 18.39 10.97 -19.22
CA GLU A 41 19.13 9.69 -19.15
C GLU A 41 18.17 8.49 -19.28
N LEU A 42 16.96 8.60 -18.71
CA LEU A 42 15.95 7.55 -18.82
C LEU A 42 15.31 7.49 -20.21
N VAL A 43 15.09 8.62 -20.90
CA VAL A 43 14.64 8.64 -22.30
C VAL A 43 15.66 7.92 -23.18
N LEU A 44 16.95 8.23 -23.02
CA LEU A 44 18.00 7.59 -23.80
C LEU A 44 18.05 6.08 -23.55
N LYS A 45 17.93 5.65 -22.29
CA LYS A 45 17.83 4.22 -21.96
C LYS A 45 16.60 3.55 -22.54
N ALA A 46 15.44 4.22 -22.52
CA ALA A 46 14.21 3.69 -23.12
C ALA A 46 14.40 3.43 -24.62
N ARG A 47 15.06 4.35 -25.34
CA ARG A 47 15.39 4.19 -26.77
C ARG A 47 16.39 3.06 -27.00
N THR A 48 17.48 3.01 -26.24
CA THR A 48 18.46 1.92 -26.35
C THR A 48 17.83 0.55 -26.09
N LEU A 49 16.89 0.46 -25.15
CA LEU A 49 16.12 -0.76 -24.91
C LEU A 49 15.15 -1.07 -26.04
N ALA A 50 14.48 -0.07 -26.61
CA ALA A 50 13.59 -0.25 -27.76
C ALA A 50 14.35 -0.81 -28.96
N ASP A 51 15.52 -0.25 -29.28
CA ASP A 51 16.40 -0.72 -30.34
C ASP A 51 16.83 -2.18 -30.11
N ALA A 52 17.18 -2.52 -28.86
CA ALA A 52 17.61 -3.87 -28.51
C ALA A 52 16.48 -4.91 -28.57
N PHE A 53 15.22 -4.49 -28.37
CA PHE A 53 14.06 -5.39 -28.34
C PHE A 53 13.24 -5.40 -29.64
N GLN A 54 13.63 -4.59 -30.64
CA GLN A 54 12.89 -4.39 -31.88
C GLN A 54 12.48 -5.70 -32.58
N ASP A 55 13.38 -6.67 -32.64
CA ASP A 55 13.15 -7.94 -33.33
C ASP A 55 12.49 -9.01 -32.44
N GLU A 56 12.81 -9.05 -31.15
CA GLU A 56 12.39 -10.12 -30.24
C GLU A 56 11.06 -9.82 -29.53
N TYR A 57 10.76 -8.55 -29.24
CA TYR A 57 9.59 -8.14 -28.46
C TYR A 57 8.95 -6.85 -29.02
N PRO A 58 8.26 -6.92 -30.18
CA PRO A 58 7.72 -5.74 -30.85
C PRO A 58 6.69 -4.97 -30.00
N GLU A 59 5.93 -5.67 -29.15
CA GLU A 59 4.99 -5.05 -28.21
C GLU A 59 5.70 -4.19 -27.15
N VAL A 60 6.88 -4.60 -26.69
CA VAL A 60 7.69 -3.88 -25.69
C VAL A 60 8.32 -2.64 -26.34
N THR A 61 8.81 -2.77 -27.56
CA THR A 61 9.33 -1.65 -28.36
C THR A 61 8.26 -0.58 -28.55
N ALA A 62 7.03 -0.97 -28.91
CA ALA A 62 5.91 -0.04 -29.06
C ALA A 62 5.60 0.76 -27.78
N ILE A 63 5.69 0.13 -26.60
CA ILE A 63 5.51 0.81 -25.30
C ILE A 63 6.64 1.80 -25.03
N LEU A 64 7.88 1.40 -25.30
CA LEU A 64 9.06 2.23 -25.07
C LEU A 64 9.11 3.45 -26.01
N GLU A 65 8.62 3.31 -27.25
CA GLU A 65 8.58 4.40 -28.24
C GLU A 65 7.35 5.32 -28.10
N ASN A 66 6.39 4.98 -27.24
CA ASN A 66 5.14 5.72 -27.08
C ASN A 66 5.29 7.06 -26.34
N GLU A 67 6.04 7.99 -26.92
CA GLU A 67 6.27 9.34 -26.41
C GLU A 67 4.99 10.20 -26.46
N GLY A 68 4.03 9.84 -27.31
CA GLY A 68 2.78 10.57 -27.50
C GLY A 68 1.78 10.42 -26.35
N SER A 69 1.46 9.18 -25.95
CA SER A 69 0.45 8.95 -24.90
C SER A 69 1.04 8.85 -23.49
N GLN A 70 2.33 8.48 -23.35
CA GLN A 70 3.01 8.38 -22.06
C GLN A 70 4.30 9.22 -22.06
N GLN A 71 4.16 10.50 -21.74
CA GLN A 71 5.28 11.46 -21.74
C GLN A 71 6.37 11.13 -20.73
N SER A 72 6.05 10.39 -19.66
CA SER A 72 7.03 10.01 -18.65
C SER A 72 7.86 8.79 -19.10
N PRO A 73 9.18 8.91 -19.25
CA PRO A 73 10.05 7.78 -19.58
C PRO A 73 10.07 6.73 -18.46
N VAL A 74 9.85 7.14 -17.20
CA VAL A 74 9.77 6.23 -16.05
C VAL A 74 8.61 5.25 -16.21
N TRP A 75 7.44 5.76 -16.60
CA TRP A 75 6.26 4.93 -16.77
C TRP A 75 6.40 3.96 -17.93
N ARG A 76 6.94 4.41 -19.07
CA ARG A 76 7.20 3.54 -20.23
C ARG A 76 8.14 2.39 -19.89
N ILE A 77 9.26 2.68 -19.23
CA ILE A 77 10.22 1.65 -18.82
C ILE A 77 9.57 0.69 -17.81
N ALA A 78 8.84 1.21 -16.82
CA ALA A 78 8.18 0.37 -15.83
C ALA A 78 7.15 -0.57 -16.47
N GLU A 79 6.35 -0.07 -17.41
CA GLU A 79 5.36 -0.86 -18.15
C GLU A 79 6.03 -1.93 -19.02
N ALA A 80 7.04 -1.55 -19.79
CA ALA A 80 7.85 -2.47 -20.60
C ALA A 80 8.48 -3.61 -19.78
N LEU A 81 9.11 -3.27 -18.64
CA LEU A 81 9.70 -4.27 -17.74
C LEU A 81 8.64 -5.16 -17.08
N THR A 82 7.49 -4.61 -16.73
CA THR A 82 6.37 -5.37 -16.17
C THR A 82 5.82 -6.35 -17.20
N LEU A 83 5.72 -5.95 -18.46
CA LEU A 83 5.31 -6.82 -19.56
C LEU A 83 6.30 -7.97 -19.76
N LEU A 84 7.60 -7.66 -19.84
CA LEU A 84 8.68 -8.65 -19.97
C LEU A 84 8.74 -9.63 -18.79
N GLN A 85 8.52 -9.15 -17.58
CA GLN A 85 8.48 -9.99 -16.38
C GLN A 85 7.33 -11.02 -16.46
N GLY A 86 6.25 -10.69 -17.17
CA GLY A 86 5.10 -11.56 -17.38
C GLY A 86 4.15 -11.63 -16.18
N ARG A 87 2.85 -11.78 -16.46
CA ARG A 87 1.77 -11.69 -15.47
C ARG A 87 1.98 -12.54 -14.22
N GLY A 88 2.48 -13.77 -14.38
CA GLY A 88 2.68 -14.69 -13.26
C GLY A 88 3.78 -14.22 -12.29
N SER A 89 4.90 -13.74 -12.83
CA SER A 89 6.02 -13.25 -12.01
C SER A 89 5.67 -11.90 -11.38
N THR A 90 5.06 -10.97 -12.12
CA THR A 90 4.60 -9.68 -11.58
C THR A 90 3.62 -9.88 -10.43
N GLN A 91 2.63 -10.76 -10.60
CA GLN A 91 1.68 -11.06 -9.53
C GLN A 91 2.38 -11.67 -8.31
N LYS A 92 3.35 -12.57 -8.52
CA LYS A 92 4.13 -13.17 -7.44
C LYS A 92 4.96 -12.10 -6.70
N SER A 93 5.69 -11.25 -7.41
CA SER A 93 6.50 -10.19 -6.80
C SER A 93 5.65 -9.16 -6.05
N LEU A 94 4.48 -8.79 -6.57
CA LEU A 94 3.53 -7.93 -5.85
C LEU A 94 3.08 -8.58 -4.54
N VAL A 95 2.74 -9.87 -4.60
CA VAL A 95 2.34 -10.63 -3.43
C VAL A 95 3.47 -10.76 -2.40
N GLU A 96 4.71 -10.96 -2.84
CA GLU A 96 5.90 -11.01 -1.98
C GLU A 96 6.22 -9.65 -1.36
N LEU A 97 5.98 -8.55 -2.09
CA LEU A 97 6.10 -7.19 -1.57
C LEU A 97 5.09 -6.94 -0.45
N PHE A 98 3.83 -7.34 -0.63
CA PHE A 98 2.84 -7.26 0.43
C PHE A 98 3.19 -8.16 1.61
N ASP A 99 3.63 -9.39 1.36
CA ASP A 99 4.05 -10.30 2.42
C ASP A 99 5.21 -9.68 3.23
N SER A 100 6.16 -9.04 2.56
CA SER A 100 7.32 -8.38 3.19
C SER A 100 6.96 -7.11 3.93
N GLY A 101 6.17 -6.22 3.31
CA GLY A 101 5.73 -4.94 3.89
C GLY A 101 4.82 -5.13 5.09
N LEU A 102 3.95 -6.14 5.06
CA LEU A 102 3.08 -6.50 6.18
C LEU A 102 3.75 -7.46 7.17
N MET A 103 5.02 -7.80 6.94
CA MET A 103 5.80 -8.72 7.80
C MET A 103 5.05 -10.04 8.07
N THR A 104 4.42 -10.56 7.03
CA THR A 104 3.48 -11.67 7.12
C THR A 104 4.15 -12.93 7.67
N GLY A 105 3.57 -13.53 8.70
CA GLY A 105 4.13 -14.73 9.35
C GLY A 105 5.24 -14.46 10.38
N ARG A 106 5.51 -13.19 10.72
CA ARG A 106 6.34 -12.83 11.89
C ARG A 106 5.46 -12.67 13.14
N PRO A 107 6.01 -12.89 14.36
CA PRO A 107 5.24 -12.78 15.62
C PRO A 107 4.62 -11.40 15.86
N HIS A 108 5.21 -10.33 15.29
CA HIS A 108 4.67 -8.96 15.32
C HIS A 108 4.27 -8.45 13.94
N GLY A 109 3.99 -9.36 13.01
CA GLY A 109 3.54 -9.00 11.66
C GLY A 109 2.19 -8.30 11.65
N LEU A 110 1.98 -7.45 10.65
CA LEU A 110 0.71 -6.76 10.41
C LEU A 110 -0.30 -7.65 9.66
N ALA A 111 0.15 -8.80 9.15
CA ALA A 111 -0.71 -9.77 8.49
C ALA A 111 -0.34 -11.21 8.86
N THR A 112 -1.34 -12.08 8.78
CA THR A 112 -1.20 -13.53 8.88
C THR A 112 -1.61 -14.17 7.56
N LYS A 113 -0.86 -15.19 7.15
CA LYS A 113 -1.13 -15.99 5.95
C LYS A 113 -1.62 -17.37 6.36
N ARG A 114 -2.79 -17.76 5.85
CA ARG A 114 -3.35 -19.10 6.03
C ARG A 114 -3.62 -19.72 4.67
N SER A 115 -3.06 -20.89 4.43
CA SER A 115 -3.42 -21.70 3.27
C SER A 115 -4.79 -22.34 3.50
N VAL A 116 -5.76 -22.03 2.64
CA VAL A 116 -7.11 -22.61 2.66
C VAL A 116 -7.33 -23.41 1.38
N ILE A 117 -7.90 -24.61 1.50
CA ILE A 117 -8.33 -25.40 0.35
C ILE A 117 -9.74 -24.94 0.00
N ARG A 118 -9.92 -24.31 -1.17
CA ARG A 118 -11.25 -23.90 -1.65
C ARG A 118 -11.67 -24.82 -2.79
N ALA A 119 -12.89 -25.34 -2.70
CA ALA A 119 -13.52 -26.03 -3.82
C ALA A 119 -13.86 -24.99 -4.90
N ILE A 120 -13.37 -25.21 -6.11
CA ILE A 120 -13.80 -24.47 -7.30
C ILE A 120 -14.86 -25.36 -7.95
N GLY A 121 -16.02 -24.78 -8.27
CA GLY A 121 -17.18 -25.50 -8.79
C GLY A 121 -16.79 -26.46 -9.92
N GLY A 122 -17.25 -27.71 -9.83
CA GLY A 122 -17.06 -28.74 -10.85
C GLY A 122 -16.25 -29.95 -10.37
N SER A 123 -14.93 -29.82 -10.19
CA SER A 123 -14.07 -31.00 -9.89
C SER A 123 -12.63 -30.64 -9.47
N GLY A 124 -12.43 -29.53 -8.74
CA GLY A 124 -11.08 -29.07 -8.40
C GLY A 124 -10.97 -28.44 -7.01
N ARG A 125 -10.17 -29.04 -6.12
CA ARG A 125 -9.74 -28.41 -4.87
C ARG A 125 -8.45 -27.63 -5.16
N LYS A 126 -8.50 -26.30 -5.05
CA LYS A 126 -7.30 -25.46 -5.21
C LYS A 126 -6.89 -24.88 -3.85
N LYS A 127 -5.65 -25.16 -3.47
CA LYS A 127 -5.00 -24.51 -2.32
C LYS A 127 -4.81 -23.03 -2.66
N ARG A 128 -5.39 -22.14 -1.87
CA ARG A 128 -5.23 -20.68 -1.98
C ARG A 128 -4.76 -20.12 -0.65
N ASP A 129 -3.76 -19.27 -0.69
CA ASP A 129 -3.33 -18.53 0.48
C ASP A 129 -4.25 -17.34 0.69
N VAL A 130 -4.93 -17.31 1.83
CA VAL A 130 -5.71 -16.19 2.32
C VAL A 130 -4.85 -15.38 3.28
N ARG A 131 -4.83 -14.06 3.11
CA ARG A 131 -4.15 -13.12 3.99
C ARG A 131 -5.20 -12.40 4.82
N SER A 132 -4.99 -12.36 6.12
CA SER A 132 -5.79 -11.57 7.04
C SER A 132 -4.87 -10.54 7.68
N LEU A 133 -5.24 -9.26 7.58
CA LEU A 133 -4.59 -8.22 8.38
C LEU A 133 -4.90 -8.49 9.84
N VAL A 134 -3.87 -8.46 10.68
CA VAL A 134 -4.02 -8.57 12.12
C VAL A 134 -3.76 -7.18 12.66
N PHE A 135 -4.82 -6.51 13.10
CA PHE A 135 -4.69 -5.28 13.87
C PHE A 135 -4.04 -5.63 15.20
N ASN A 136 -2.71 -5.65 15.29
CA ASN A 136 -2.06 -5.91 16.58
C ASN A 136 -2.36 -4.77 17.57
N ASP A 137 -2.09 -4.99 18.86
CA ASP A 137 -2.40 -4.02 19.91
C ASP A 137 -1.67 -2.68 19.69
N ALA A 138 -0.41 -2.73 19.25
CA ALA A 138 0.39 -1.54 18.94
C ALA A 138 -0.13 -0.74 17.73
N VAL A 139 -0.71 -1.42 16.73
CA VAL A 139 -1.30 -0.82 15.54
C VAL A 139 -2.62 -0.17 15.88
N LEU A 140 -3.44 -0.83 16.71
CA LEU A 140 -4.68 -0.25 17.20
C LEU A 140 -4.42 1.00 18.04
N ASP A 141 -3.47 0.91 18.97
CA ASP A 141 -3.03 2.05 19.77
C ASP A 141 -2.54 3.20 18.89
N HIS A 142 -1.65 2.91 17.93
CA HIS A 142 -1.15 3.90 17.00
C HIS A 142 -2.24 4.55 16.15
N LEU A 143 -3.16 3.76 15.57
CA LEU A 143 -4.25 4.27 14.73
C LEU A 143 -5.23 5.13 15.53
N VAL A 144 -5.59 4.72 16.75
CA VAL A 144 -6.43 5.53 17.63
C VAL A 144 -5.69 6.83 17.98
N HIS A 145 -4.43 6.74 18.36
CA HIS A 145 -3.61 7.90 18.72
C HIS A 145 -3.51 8.92 17.58
N LEU A 146 -3.28 8.47 16.34
CA LEU A 146 -3.26 9.32 15.15
C LEU A 146 -4.57 10.08 14.91
N HIS A 147 -5.71 9.52 15.32
CA HIS A 147 -7.03 10.10 15.07
C HIS A 147 -7.60 10.90 16.23
N VAL A 148 -7.09 10.67 17.44
CA VAL A 148 -7.46 11.38 18.67
C VAL A 148 -6.55 12.61 18.88
N LEU A 149 -5.30 12.57 18.42
CA LEU A 149 -4.40 13.73 18.47
C LEU A 149 -4.76 14.77 17.40
N LEU A 150 -4.91 16.02 17.82
CA LEU A 150 -4.92 17.17 16.93
C LEU A 150 -3.53 17.37 16.31
N SER A 151 -3.48 17.58 14.99
CA SER A 151 -2.26 18.01 14.32
C SER A 151 -2.03 19.49 14.61
N GLY A 152 -1.21 19.80 15.64
CA GLY A 152 -0.92 21.17 16.06
C GLY A 152 -0.25 21.28 17.44
N LYS A 153 0.27 22.48 17.78
CA LYS A 153 1.08 22.77 18.98
C LYS A 153 0.40 22.57 20.35
N LYS A 154 -0.88 22.18 20.41
CA LYS A 154 -1.59 21.91 21.67
C LYS A 154 -2.11 20.47 21.65
N VAL A 155 -1.69 19.70 22.65
CA VAL A 155 -2.19 18.35 22.93
C VAL A 155 -3.60 18.48 23.52
N GLU A 156 -4.57 18.80 22.67
CA GLU A 156 -5.99 18.70 23.00
C GLU A 156 -6.51 17.36 22.46
N TYR A 157 -7.12 16.57 23.34
CA TYR A 157 -7.69 15.26 23.00
C TYR A 157 -9.09 15.47 22.40
N ARG A 158 -9.34 15.01 21.18
CA ARG A 158 -10.70 14.97 20.62
C ARG A 158 -11.30 13.59 20.86
N PRO A 159 -12.42 13.46 21.61
CA PRO A 159 -13.13 12.20 21.70
C PRO A 159 -13.66 11.83 20.31
N LEU A 160 -13.37 10.61 19.86
CA LEU A 160 -13.77 10.07 18.57
C LEU A 160 -14.81 8.98 18.81
N ALA A 161 -15.97 9.09 18.18
CA ALA A 161 -16.97 8.04 18.25
C ALA A 161 -16.46 6.77 17.55
N PHE A 162 -16.81 5.59 18.07
CA PHE A 162 -16.37 4.33 17.46
C PHE A 162 -16.83 4.19 15.99
N GLY A 163 -18.04 4.63 15.66
CA GLY A 163 -18.53 4.67 14.28
C GLY A 163 -17.66 5.54 13.37
N GLU A 164 -17.35 6.78 13.79
CA GLU A 164 -16.49 7.69 13.03
C GLU A 164 -15.06 7.14 12.86
N PHE A 165 -14.57 6.37 13.82
CA PHE A 165 -13.29 5.67 13.71
C PHE A 165 -13.34 4.59 12.62
N LEU A 166 -14.42 3.80 12.53
CA LEU A 166 -14.60 2.79 11.47
C LEU A 166 -14.72 3.43 10.10
N ASP A 167 -15.46 4.53 9.99
CA ASP A 167 -15.60 5.28 8.73
C ASP A 167 -14.23 5.79 8.26
N ARG A 168 -13.42 6.36 9.16
CA ARG A 168 -12.05 6.79 8.83
C ARG A 168 -11.14 5.64 8.44
N LEU A 169 -11.25 4.49 9.08
CA LEU A 169 -10.49 3.29 8.70
C LEU A 169 -10.85 2.84 7.28
N CYS A 170 -12.13 2.88 6.93
CA CYS A 170 -12.62 2.53 5.61
C CYS A 170 -12.18 3.55 4.54
N GLU A 171 -12.45 4.85 4.76
CA GLU A 171 -12.20 5.90 3.77
C GLU A 171 -10.71 6.20 3.56
N ARG A 172 -9.93 6.27 4.65
CA ARG A 172 -8.54 6.73 4.59
C ARG A 172 -7.55 5.58 4.36
N TYR A 173 -7.87 4.37 4.83
CA TYR A 173 -6.96 3.22 4.76
C TYR A 173 -7.53 2.05 3.97
N GLY A 174 -8.79 2.11 3.53
CA GLY A 174 -9.45 1.01 2.82
C GLY A 174 -9.79 -0.18 3.71
N PHE A 175 -9.72 -0.02 5.03
CA PHE A 175 -9.99 -1.11 5.98
C PHE A 175 -11.48 -1.19 6.29
N CYS A 176 -12.19 -1.97 5.48
CA CYS A 176 -13.62 -2.22 5.63
C CYS A 176 -13.87 -3.28 6.72
N VAL A 177 -14.24 -2.84 7.94
CA VAL A 177 -14.46 -3.75 9.08
C VAL A 177 -15.92 -4.20 9.19
N ASP A 178 -16.86 -3.24 9.16
CA ASP A 178 -18.29 -3.45 9.35
C ASP A 178 -19.13 -3.16 8.09
N VAL A 179 -18.48 -2.72 7.01
CA VAL A 179 -19.09 -2.48 5.69
C VAL A 179 -18.46 -3.43 4.68
N ALA A 180 -19.24 -3.89 3.70
CA ALA A 180 -18.71 -4.67 2.60
C ALA A 180 -17.94 -3.74 1.63
N PRO A 181 -16.69 -4.07 1.26
CA PRO A 181 -15.96 -3.30 0.26
C PRO A 181 -16.68 -3.31 -1.10
N PRO A 182 -16.55 -2.25 -1.91
CA PRO A 182 -17.26 -2.12 -3.18
C PRO A 182 -16.93 -3.30 -4.12
N GLY A 183 -17.97 -3.91 -4.68
CA GLY A 183 -17.84 -5.06 -5.59
C GLY A 183 -17.67 -6.42 -4.91
N LEU A 184 -17.75 -6.51 -3.58
CA LEU A 184 -17.66 -7.76 -2.83
C LEU A 184 -18.90 -7.97 -1.97
N THR A 185 -19.52 -9.14 -2.10
CA THR A 185 -20.62 -9.57 -1.22
C THR A 185 -20.04 -10.29 -0.01
N VAL A 186 -20.05 -9.63 1.15
CA VAL A 186 -19.63 -10.21 2.44
C VAL A 186 -20.87 -10.47 3.30
N SER A 187 -20.90 -11.59 4.02
CA SER A 187 -22.01 -11.90 4.94
C SER A 187 -22.10 -10.84 6.04
N ASN A 188 -23.32 -10.39 6.32
CA ASN A 188 -23.58 -9.43 7.40
C ASN A 188 -23.14 -9.97 8.76
N ASP A 189 -23.26 -11.28 9.00
CA ASP A 189 -22.82 -11.93 10.24
C ASP A 189 -21.30 -11.79 10.45
N LEU A 190 -20.53 -11.85 9.36
CA LEU A 190 -19.08 -11.68 9.41
C LEU A 190 -18.70 -10.21 9.68
N LEU A 191 -19.42 -9.26 9.09
CA LEU A 191 -19.21 -7.84 9.32
C LEU A 191 -19.53 -7.47 10.78
N GLN A 192 -20.63 -8.00 11.32
CA GLN A 192 -20.99 -7.81 12.73
C GLN A 192 -19.98 -8.47 13.67
N ALA A 193 -19.52 -9.68 13.36
CA ALA A 193 -18.49 -10.35 14.14
C ALA A 193 -17.17 -9.57 14.15
N ASN A 194 -16.73 -9.06 13.00
CA ASN A 194 -15.53 -8.25 12.89
C ASN A 194 -15.63 -6.97 13.73
N ARG A 195 -16.78 -6.28 13.66
CA ARG A 195 -17.06 -5.08 14.47
C ARG A 195 -16.99 -5.38 15.96
N ALA A 196 -17.64 -6.44 16.42
CA ALA A 196 -17.67 -6.84 17.82
C ALA A 196 -16.26 -7.21 18.34
N VAL A 197 -15.48 -7.91 17.53
CA VAL A 197 -14.08 -8.25 17.89
C VAL A 197 -13.23 -7.00 18.01
N LEU A 198 -13.32 -6.06 17.06
CA LEU A 198 -12.56 -4.83 17.11
C LEU A 198 -12.95 -3.96 18.31
N GLU A 199 -14.25 -3.81 18.58
CA GLU A 199 -14.75 -3.07 19.73
C GLU A 199 -14.24 -3.66 21.05
N ARG A 200 -14.31 -4.99 21.20
CA ARG A 200 -13.78 -5.67 22.38
C ARG A 200 -12.29 -5.41 22.56
N ARG A 201 -11.49 -5.49 21.49
CA ARG A 201 -10.03 -5.28 21.58
C ARG A 201 -9.68 -3.84 21.92
N LEU A 202 -10.38 -2.85 21.37
CA LEU A 202 -10.19 -1.46 21.76
C LEU A 202 -10.59 -1.20 23.22
N ARG A 203 -11.60 -1.90 23.74
CA ARG A 203 -11.98 -1.84 25.15
C ARG A 203 -10.94 -2.49 26.05
N ASP A 204 -10.42 -3.66 25.68
CA ASP A 204 -9.38 -4.38 26.41
C ASP A 204 -8.07 -3.56 26.47
N LEU A 205 -7.78 -2.76 25.44
CA LEU A 205 -6.65 -1.84 25.40
C LEU A 205 -6.89 -0.51 26.14
N GLY A 206 -8.10 -0.29 26.70
CA GLY A 206 -8.46 0.96 27.37
C GLY A 206 -8.63 2.17 26.43
N LEU A 207 -8.69 1.94 25.11
CA LEU A 207 -8.82 2.97 24.08
C LEU A 207 -10.27 3.41 23.86
N LEU A 208 -11.23 2.59 24.29
CA LEU A 208 -12.65 2.96 24.36
C LEU A 208 -13.02 3.36 25.79
N VAL A 209 -13.33 4.64 25.98
CA VAL A 209 -13.99 5.12 27.20
C VAL A 209 -15.46 4.74 27.09
N GLY A 210 -15.84 3.62 27.72
CA GLY A 210 -17.25 3.26 27.83
C GLY A 210 -18.00 4.32 28.64
N VAL A 211 -19.14 4.78 28.11
CA VAL A 211 -20.16 5.41 28.95
C VAL A 211 -20.73 4.31 29.83
N ASN A 212 -20.06 4.00 30.94
CA ASN A 212 -20.67 3.24 32.02
C ASN A 212 -21.78 4.13 32.58
N VAL A 213 -22.98 4.04 31.99
CA VAL A 213 -24.20 4.46 32.65
C VAL A 213 -24.37 3.54 33.86
N ARG A 214 -23.72 3.91 34.97
CA ARG A 214 -24.18 3.52 36.30
C ARG A 214 -25.61 4.05 36.40
N ARG A 215 -26.58 3.16 36.13
CA ARG A 215 -27.93 3.35 36.65
C ARG A 215 -27.80 3.25 38.17
N LEU A 216 -27.91 4.40 38.84
CA LEU A 216 -28.35 4.50 40.23
C LEU A 216 -29.82 4.09 40.31
#